data_AF-A0A4R0RIB1-F1
#
_entry.id   AF-A0A4R0RIB1-F1
#
_cell.length_a   1.000
_cell.length_b   1.000
_cell.length_c   1.000
_cell.angle_alpha   90.00
_cell.angle_beta   90.00
_cell.angle_gamma   90.00
#
_symmetry.space_group_name_H-M   'P 1'
#
loop_
_entity.id
_entity.type
_entity.pdbx_description
1 polymer ?
#
loop_
_entity_poly.entity_id
_entity_poly.type
_entity_poly.pdbx_seq_one_letter_code
_entity_poly.pdbx_strand_id
1 'polypeptide(L)'
;MAPMPDEHLPFFVINALNMGKRSRMAAITLLGYDHLVTLDREVSLIWFARKDSLGFYLFVFNRFFSLAYLIYDSVPLTKSGLDHLKCVHDVGVISAIFAQHNIKQICVIYLMCNDIVTLVQTLLMQVILQLRVYALYERSKSVLLLLLAMCALEMAAMASLVGVTIGNLEHLPIASTPTGCYYRGLLELSALFWVPGLIFEPILCILVIYKAWSPKNPSRSIPLVATVARDSLLYFIAIFAILLCSTIIWAVNPTYINMVMPWSAALPSILGSRLLLNMREKVYQSGEMKSYIVESMQQTPHNTLSTLMDNDSVTTPTSPLRHAHVEGAPIMQDLGLQSESPKTSEGG
;
A
#
# COMPACT_ATOMS: atom_id res chain seq x y z
N MET A 1 -46.32 -6.97 -25.14
CA MET A 1 -45.03 -6.26 -25.02
C MET A 1 -44.15 -6.80 -26.14
N ALA A 2 -43.84 -5.97 -27.14
CA ALA A 2 -43.02 -6.43 -28.28
C ALA A 2 -41.64 -6.85 -27.78
N PRO A 3 -41.03 -7.93 -28.31
CA PRO A 3 -39.66 -8.28 -27.98
C PRO A 3 -38.75 -7.11 -28.38
N MET A 4 -37.90 -6.66 -27.46
CA MET A 4 -36.88 -5.66 -27.78
C MET A 4 -36.00 -6.23 -28.90
N PRO A 5 -35.75 -5.47 -29.98
CA PRO A 5 -34.86 -5.94 -31.03
C PRO A 5 -33.47 -6.16 -30.43
N ASP A 6 -32.82 -7.27 -30.81
CA ASP A 6 -31.42 -7.56 -30.52
C ASP A 6 -30.56 -6.44 -31.11
N GLU A 7 -30.36 -5.39 -30.32
CA GLU A 7 -29.58 -4.22 -30.70
C GLU A 7 -28.10 -4.62 -30.66
N HIS A 8 -27.59 -5.06 -31.81
CA HIS A 8 -26.18 -5.37 -32.00
C HIS A 8 -25.33 -4.20 -31.47
N LEU A 9 -24.53 -4.50 -30.46
CA LEU A 9 -23.66 -3.52 -29.82
C LEU A 9 -22.73 -2.88 -30.86
N PRO A 10 -22.52 -1.55 -30.85
CA PRO A 10 -21.63 -0.90 -31.81
C PRO A 10 -20.22 -1.50 -31.77
N PHE A 11 -19.58 -1.62 -32.95
CA PHE A 11 -18.25 -2.21 -33.09
C PHE A 11 -17.20 -1.59 -32.16
N PHE A 12 -17.24 -0.27 -31.95
CA PHE A 12 -16.31 0.42 -31.08
C PHE A 12 -16.42 -0.01 -29.60
N VAL A 13 -17.62 -0.35 -29.12
CA VAL A 13 -17.85 -0.81 -27.74
C VAL A 13 -17.26 -2.20 -27.56
N ILE A 14 -17.48 -3.11 -28.53
CA ILE A 14 -16.90 -4.46 -28.51
C ILE A 14 -15.37 -4.38 -28.51
N ASN A 15 -14.80 -3.49 -29.33
CA ASN A 15 -13.36 -3.29 -29.38
C ASN A 15 -12.80 -2.77 -28.04
N ALA A 16 -13.44 -1.77 -27.43
CA ALA A 16 -13.05 -1.23 -26.13
C ALA A 16 -13.13 -2.28 -25.01
N LEU A 17 -14.16 -3.13 -25.01
CA LEU A 17 -14.26 -4.25 -24.08
C LEU A 17 -13.09 -5.23 -24.27
N ASN A 18 -12.78 -5.62 -25.51
CA ASN A 18 -11.65 -6.50 -25.81
C ASN A 18 -10.30 -5.88 -25.40
N MET A 19 -10.11 -4.57 -25.58
CA MET A 19 -8.95 -3.84 -25.05
C MET A 19 -8.88 -3.94 -23.53
N GLY A 20 -10.01 -3.76 -22.84
CA GLY A 20 -10.11 -3.93 -21.39
C GLY A 20 -9.71 -5.33 -20.91
N LYS A 21 -10.07 -6.39 -21.65
CA LYS A 21 -9.64 -7.76 -21.33
C LYS A 21 -8.13 -7.92 -21.42
N ARG A 22 -7.54 -7.48 -22.54
CA ARG A 22 -6.09 -7.54 -22.77
C ARG A 22 -5.35 -6.73 -21.72
N SER A 23 -5.88 -5.57 -21.37
CA SER A 23 -5.32 -4.70 -20.33
C SER A 23 -5.28 -5.36 -18.96
N ARG A 24 -6.36 -6.03 -18.54
CA ARG A 24 -6.41 -6.81 -17.29
C ARG A 24 -5.37 -7.92 -17.27
N MET A 25 -5.28 -8.70 -18.35
CA MET A 25 -4.28 -9.76 -18.45
C MET A 25 -2.85 -9.22 -18.37
N ALA A 26 -2.59 -8.07 -19.00
CA ALA A 26 -1.29 -7.40 -18.91
C ALA A 26 -1.01 -6.93 -17.47
N ALA A 27 -1.98 -6.35 -16.78
CA ALA A 27 -1.84 -5.91 -15.39
C ALA A 27 -1.59 -7.08 -14.42
N ILE A 28 -2.32 -8.19 -14.57
CA ILE A 28 -2.10 -9.42 -13.79
C ILE A 28 -0.69 -9.96 -14.05
N THR A 29 -0.28 -10.01 -15.32
CA THR A 29 1.04 -10.51 -15.70
C THR A 29 2.15 -9.63 -15.12
N LEU A 30 2.01 -8.31 -15.20
CA LEU A 30 2.99 -7.38 -14.64
C LEU A 30 3.06 -7.49 -13.11
N LEU A 31 1.91 -7.55 -12.43
CA LEU A 31 1.87 -7.71 -10.98
C LEU A 31 2.48 -9.04 -10.55
N GLY A 32 2.17 -10.13 -11.25
CA GLY A 32 2.75 -11.44 -11.00
C GLY A 32 4.26 -11.47 -11.28
N TYR A 33 4.72 -10.83 -12.36
CA TYR A 33 6.14 -10.68 -12.65
C TYR A 33 6.86 -9.88 -11.56
N ASP A 34 6.27 -8.77 -11.10
CA ASP A 34 6.78 -8.00 -9.97
C ASP A 34 6.91 -8.88 -8.74
N HIS A 35 5.94 -9.78 -8.51
CA HIS A 35 6.00 -10.68 -7.37
C HIS A 35 7.20 -11.61 -7.41
N LEU A 36 7.46 -12.21 -8.58
CA LEU A 36 8.57 -13.13 -8.77
C LEU A 36 9.93 -12.43 -8.62
N VAL A 37 10.07 -11.23 -9.17
CA VAL A 37 11.34 -10.48 -9.14
C VAL A 37 11.66 -9.93 -7.74
N THR A 38 10.66 -9.75 -6.88
CA THR A 38 10.85 -9.22 -5.52
C THR A 38 10.89 -10.31 -4.45
N LEU A 39 10.73 -11.58 -4.84
CA LEU A 39 10.57 -12.71 -3.92
C LEU A 39 11.79 -12.94 -3.03
N ASP A 40 13.00 -12.78 -3.57
CA ASP A 40 14.26 -12.91 -2.83
C ASP A 40 14.37 -11.90 -1.68
N ARG A 41 14.03 -10.64 -1.96
CA ARG A 41 14.00 -9.54 -0.99
C ARG A 41 12.89 -9.72 0.02
N GLU A 42 11.78 -10.34 -0.36
CA GLU A 42 10.67 -10.60 0.55
C GLU A 42 10.96 -11.70 1.55
N VAL A 43 11.56 -12.79 1.07
CA VAL A 43 11.98 -13.90 1.94
C VAL A 43 12.90 -13.38 3.04
N SER A 44 13.87 -12.55 2.69
CA SER A 44 14.79 -11.95 3.65
C SER A 44 14.16 -10.87 4.54
N LEU A 45 13.42 -9.90 3.98
CA LEU A 45 12.99 -8.68 4.71
C LEU A 45 11.59 -8.76 5.35
N ILE A 46 10.74 -9.69 4.89
CA ILE A 46 9.35 -9.83 5.32
C ILE A 46 9.13 -11.17 6.02
N TRP A 47 9.45 -12.27 5.35
CA TRP A 47 9.04 -13.61 5.79
C TRP A 47 9.88 -14.16 6.95
N PHE A 48 11.18 -13.88 6.95
CA PHE A 48 12.08 -14.18 8.08
C PHE A 48 12.11 -13.09 9.15
N ALA A 49 11.57 -11.90 8.87
CA ALA A 49 11.47 -10.83 9.84
C ALA A 49 10.32 -11.06 10.85
N ARG A 50 10.33 -10.30 11.94
CA ARG A 50 9.30 -10.36 12.99
C ARG A 50 7.92 -9.96 12.42
N LYS A 51 6.91 -10.81 12.67
CA LYS A 51 5.57 -10.73 12.06
C LYS A 51 4.56 -9.90 12.86
N ASP A 52 4.99 -9.24 13.94
CA ASP A 52 4.14 -8.44 14.83
C ASP A 52 4.08 -6.94 14.47
N SER A 53 4.61 -6.56 13.30
CA SER A 53 4.59 -5.18 12.85
C SER A 53 3.38 -4.87 11.97
N LEU A 54 2.74 -3.71 12.17
CA LEU A 54 1.69 -3.19 11.29
C LEU A 54 2.12 -3.21 9.81
N GLY A 55 3.39 -2.90 9.54
CA GLY A 55 3.95 -2.91 8.19
C GLY A 55 3.97 -4.29 7.53
N PHE A 56 3.97 -5.39 8.29
CA PHE A 56 3.86 -6.74 7.73
C PHE A 56 2.46 -6.98 7.17
N TYR A 57 1.42 -6.69 7.96
CA TYR A 57 0.03 -6.85 7.53
C TYR A 57 -0.32 -5.94 6.36
N LEU A 58 0.12 -4.68 6.39
CA LEU A 58 -0.08 -3.75 5.29
C LEU A 58 0.59 -4.25 4.01
N PHE A 59 1.81 -4.80 4.09
CA PHE A 59 2.51 -5.37 2.94
C PHE A 59 1.76 -6.56 2.35
N VAL A 60 1.41 -7.54 3.19
CA VAL A 60 0.72 -8.77 2.76
C VAL A 60 -0.65 -8.42 2.15
N PHE A 61 -1.43 -7.58 2.82
CA PHE A 61 -2.73 -7.18 2.32
C PHE A 61 -2.59 -6.41 1.00
N ASN A 62 -1.71 -5.42 0.92
CA ASN A 62 -1.45 -4.64 -0.30
C ASN A 62 -1.11 -5.48 -1.52
N ARG A 63 -0.35 -6.55 -1.28
CA ARG A 63 0.21 -7.37 -2.33
C ARG A 63 -0.76 -8.44 -2.80
N PHE A 64 -1.26 -9.27 -1.88
CA PHE A 64 -2.10 -10.42 -2.24
C PHE A 64 -3.56 -10.02 -2.50
N PHE A 65 -4.07 -8.98 -1.84
CA PHE A 65 -5.44 -8.50 -2.08
C PHE A 65 -5.59 -7.97 -3.51
N SER A 66 -4.64 -7.16 -3.99
CA SER A 66 -4.66 -6.63 -5.35
C SER A 66 -4.56 -7.72 -6.42
N LEU A 67 -3.72 -8.74 -6.19
CA LEU A 67 -3.63 -9.88 -7.12
C LEU A 67 -4.93 -10.68 -7.15
N ALA A 68 -5.50 -11.00 -5.98
CA ALA A 68 -6.77 -11.71 -5.88
C ALA A 68 -7.91 -10.92 -6.55
N TYR A 69 -7.95 -9.61 -6.34
CA TYR A 69 -8.91 -8.72 -6.98
C TYR A 69 -8.77 -8.72 -8.50
N LEU A 70 -7.57 -8.56 -9.05
CA LEU A 70 -7.39 -8.54 -10.51
C LEU A 70 -7.76 -9.88 -11.16
N ILE A 71 -7.49 -11.00 -10.47
CA ILE A 71 -7.95 -12.33 -10.91
C ILE A 71 -9.48 -12.38 -10.91
N TYR A 72 -10.13 -11.97 -9.82
CA TYR A 72 -11.60 -11.89 -9.73
C TYR A 72 -12.19 -11.00 -10.84
N ASP A 73 -11.62 -9.81 -11.06
CA ASP A 73 -12.04 -8.85 -12.08
C ASP A 73 -11.91 -9.38 -13.52
N SER A 74 -11.06 -10.39 -13.75
CA SER A 74 -10.92 -11.05 -15.04
C SER A 74 -12.01 -12.09 -15.33
N VAL A 75 -12.67 -12.65 -14.30
CA VAL A 75 -13.61 -13.78 -14.43
C VAL A 75 -14.81 -13.46 -15.34
N PRO A 76 -15.54 -12.33 -15.17
CA PRO A 76 -16.72 -12.01 -15.99
C PRO A 76 -16.42 -11.74 -17.47
N LEU A 77 -15.13 -11.68 -17.84
CA LEU A 77 -14.66 -11.36 -19.17
C LEU A 77 -14.14 -12.60 -19.94
N THR A 78 -14.04 -13.75 -19.28
CA THR A 78 -13.67 -15.04 -19.91
C THR A 78 -14.91 -15.73 -20.48
N LYS A 79 -14.79 -16.40 -21.65
CA LYS A 79 -15.89 -17.15 -22.29
C LYS A 79 -16.56 -18.15 -21.33
N SER A 80 -15.75 -18.77 -20.46
CA SER A 80 -16.14 -19.78 -19.47
C SER A 80 -17.05 -19.27 -18.33
N GLY A 81 -17.00 -17.98 -17.97
CA GLY A 81 -17.93 -17.41 -16.98
C GLY A 81 -19.38 -17.38 -17.49
N LEU A 82 -19.55 -17.40 -18.81
CA LEU A 82 -20.86 -17.37 -19.47
C LEU A 82 -21.26 -18.72 -20.08
N ASP A 83 -20.33 -19.67 -20.25
CA ASP A 83 -20.63 -21.02 -20.76
C ASP A 83 -21.50 -21.83 -19.78
N HIS A 84 -21.45 -21.51 -18.48
CA HIS A 84 -22.41 -22.02 -17.49
C HIS A 84 -23.86 -21.50 -17.71
N LEU A 85 -24.02 -20.38 -18.42
CA LEU A 85 -25.31 -19.80 -18.76
C LEU A 85 -25.78 -20.11 -20.19
N LYS A 86 -24.86 -20.41 -21.11
CA LYS A 86 -25.21 -20.88 -22.47
C LYS A 86 -25.95 -22.22 -22.47
N CYS A 87 -25.73 -23.08 -21.48
CA CYS A 87 -26.49 -24.33 -21.32
C CYS A 87 -28.00 -24.12 -21.10
N VAL A 88 -28.46 -22.89 -20.80
CA VAL A 88 -29.88 -22.56 -20.60
C VAL A 88 -30.58 -22.09 -21.88
N HIS A 89 -29.82 -21.68 -22.89
CA HIS A 89 -30.36 -21.09 -24.12
C HIS A 89 -31.04 -22.10 -25.06
N ASP A 90 -30.78 -23.40 -24.92
CA ASP A 90 -31.39 -24.44 -25.75
C ASP A 90 -32.76 -24.94 -25.23
N VAL A 91 -33.38 -24.27 -24.23
CA VAL A 91 -34.59 -24.78 -23.55
C VAL A 91 -35.73 -23.74 -23.43
N GLY A 92 -36.21 -23.21 -24.56
CA GLY A 92 -37.50 -22.51 -24.64
C GLY A 92 -37.56 -21.05 -24.14
N VAL A 93 -38.56 -20.31 -24.61
CA VAL A 93 -38.71 -18.84 -24.42
C VAL A 93 -38.81 -18.41 -22.94
N ILE A 94 -39.31 -19.28 -22.05
CA ILE A 94 -39.43 -19.01 -20.62
C ILE A 94 -38.07 -19.12 -19.90
N SER A 95 -37.17 -20.00 -20.34
CA SER A 95 -35.81 -20.11 -19.75
C SER A 95 -34.93 -18.93 -20.15
N ALA A 96 -35.12 -18.38 -21.36
CA ALA A 96 -34.39 -17.21 -21.86
C ALA A 96 -34.71 -15.94 -21.03
N ILE A 97 -35.97 -15.75 -20.63
CA ILE A 97 -36.39 -14.62 -19.78
C ILE A 97 -35.82 -14.74 -18.36
N PHE A 98 -35.85 -15.93 -17.76
CA PHE A 98 -35.23 -16.20 -16.45
C PHE A 98 -33.70 -16.08 -16.51
N ALA A 99 -33.06 -16.56 -17.57
CA ALA A 99 -31.62 -16.41 -17.78
C ALA A 99 -31.22 -14.93 -17.92
N GLN A 100 -31.98 -14.12 -18.65
CA GLN A 100 -31.72 -12.70 -18.84
C GLN A 100 -31.90 -11.89 -17.54
N HIS A 101 -32.82 -12.29 -16.65
CA HIS A 101 -32.96 -11.69 -15.32
C HIS A 101 -31.77 -12.03 -14.41
N ASN A 102 -31.31 -13.29 -14.42
CA ASN A 102 -30.16 -13.74 -13.64
C ASN A 102 -28.85 -13.05 -14.08
N ILE A 103 -28.64 -12.83 -15.38
CA ILE A 103 -27.42 -12.15 -15.90
C ILE A 103 -27.33 -10.70 -15.40
N LYS A 104 -28.44 -9.96 -15.41
CA LYS A 104 -28.47 -8.58 -14.93
C LYS A 104 -28.13 -8.49 -13.45
N GLN A 105 -28.69 -9.38 -12.63
CA GLN A 105 -28.39 -9.45 -11.19
C GLN A 105 -26.92 -9.78 -10.92
N ILE A 106 -26.34 -10.74 -11.65
CA ILE A 106 -24.91 -11.07 -11.55
C ILE A 106 -24.04 -9.86 -11.90
N CYS A 107 -24.38 -9.13 -12.97
CA CYS A 107 -23.65 -7.92 -13.34
C CYS A 107 -23.74 -6.83 -12.27
N VAL A 108 -24.93 -6.59 -11.68
CA VAL A 108 -25.09 -5.62 -10.58
C VAL A 108 -24.21 -6.00 -9.40
N ILE A 109 -24.26 -7.26 -8.96
CA ILE A 109 -23.47 -7.76 -7.84
C ILE A 109 -21.98 -7.59 -8.13
N TYR A 110 -21.52 -7.99 -9.32
CA TYR A 110 -20.12 -7.82 -9.72
C TYR A 110 -19.67 -6.36 -9.69
N LEU A 111 -20.47 -5.44 -10.24
CA LEU A 111 -20.16 -4.02 -10.25
C LEU A 111 -20.11 -3.43 -8.83
N MET A 112 -21.04 -3.81 -7.96
CA MET A 112 -21.02 -3.42 -6.55
C MET A 112 -19.79 -3.96 -5.82
N CYS A 113 -19.45 -5.23 -6.04
CA CYS A 113 -18.23 -5.83 -5.49
C CYS A 113 -16.98 -5.09 -5.98
N ASN A 114 -16.94 -4.73 -7.26
CA ASN A 114 -15.83 -4.00 -7.86
C ASN A 114 -15.63 -2.62 -7.22
N ASP A 115 -16.71 -1.86 -7.01
CA ASP A 115 -16.64 -0.53 -6.39
C ASP A 115 -16.19 -0.62 -4.92
N ILE A 116 -16.73 -1.58 -4.16
CA ILE A 116 -16.34 -1.81 -2.76
C ILE A 116 -14.86 -2.21 -2.67
N VAL A 117 -14.41 -3.15 -3.50
CA VAL A 117 -13.02 -3.60 -3.51
C VAL A 117 -12.09 -2.44 -3.88
N THR A 118 -12.47 -1.61 -4.84
CA THR A 118 -11.72 -0.41 -5.21
C THR A 118 -11.59 0.55 -4.03
N LEU A 119 -12.67 0.81 -3.27
CA LEU A 119 -12.63 1.64 -2.06
C LEU A 119 -11.68 1.08 -0.99
N VAL A 120 -11.74 -0.24 -0.74
CA VAL A 120 -10.85 -0.90 0.23
C VAL A 120 -9.38 -0.80 -0.21
N GLN A 121 -9.12 -0.99 -1.50
CA GLN A 121 -7.77 -0.87 -2.04
C GLN A 121 -7.25 0.56 -1.96
N THR A 122 -8.06 1.56 -2.30
CA THR A 122 -7.68 2.98 -2.16
C THR A 122 -7.38 3.33 -0.71
N LEU A 123 -8.25 2.93 0.24
CA LEU A 123 -8.03 3.16 1.67
C LEU A 123 -6.69 2.59 2.14
N LEU A 124 -6.36 1.37 1.72
CA LEU A 124 -5.11 0.74 2.06
C LEU A 124 -3.90 1.53 1.57
N MET A 125 -3.91 1.97 0.31
CA MET A 125 -2.84 2.79 -0.25
C MET A 125 -2.69 4.10 0.51
N GLN A 126 -3.82 4.74 0.82
CA GLN A 126 -3.83 5.98 1.58
C GLN A 126 -3.23 5.79 2.97
N VAL A 127 -3.55 4.71 3.66
CA VAL A 127 -2.94 4.37 4.97
C VAL A 127 -1.42 4.21 4.83
N ILE A 128 -0.93 3.51 3.80
CA ILE A 128 0.52 3.33 3.58
C ILE A 128 1.23 4.67 3.37
N LEU A 129 0.66 5.56 2.53
CA LEU A 129 1.23 6.87 2.24
C LEU A 129 1.16 7.81 3.44
N GLN A 130 0.05 7.82 4.18
CA GLN A 130 -0.12 8.64 5.38
C GLN A 130 0.81 8.23 6.52
N LEU A 131 1.00 6.92 6.74
CA LEU A 131 1.96 6.43 7.74
C LEU A 131 3.38 6.94 7.44
N ARG A 132 3.73 7.15 6.18
CA ARG A 132 5.02 7.74 5.78
C ARG A 132 5.11 9.20 6.14
N VAL A 133 4.08 9.99 5.82
CA VAL A 133 4.02 11.41 6.20
C VAL A 133 4.07 11.52 7.71
N TYR A 134 3.32 10.70 8.44
CA TYR A 134 3.34 10.65 9.90
C TYR A 134 4.72 10.34 10.48
N ALA A 135 5.44 9.37 9.89
CA ALA A 135 6.81 9.06 10.28
C ALA A 135 7.78 10.23 10.01
N LEU A 136 7.62 10.94 8.89
CA LEU A 136 8.45 12.10 8.53
C LEU A 136 8.23 13.30 9.47
N TYR A 137 7.02 13.43 10.01
CA TYR A 137 6.65 14.44 11.01
C TYR A 137 6.88 13.99 12.46
N GLU A 138 7.81 13.05 12.68
CA GLU A 138 8.26 12.62 14.00
C GLU A 138 7.10 12.24 14.93
N ARG A 139 6.04 11.64 14.35
CA ARG A 139 4.87 11.14 15.08
C ARG A 139 4.02 12.20 15.78
N SER A 140 4.06 13.44 15.30
CA SER A 140 3.19 14.50 15.82
C SER A 140 1.71 14.12 15.75
N LYS A 141 1.03 14.06 16.91
CA LYS A 141 -0.40 13.72 17.01
C LYS A 141 -1.30 14.69 16.25
N SER A 142 -0.90 15.96 16.14
CA SER A 142 -1.64 16.97 15.38
C SER A 142 -1.63 16.65 13.88
N VAL A 143 -0.50 16.18 13.35
CA VAL A 143 -0.38 15.77 11.95
C VAL A 143 -1.17 14.50 11.71
N LEU A 144 -1.15 13.54 12.64
CA LEU A 144 -1.97 12.34 12.54
C LEU A 144 -3.45 12.68 12.46
N LEU A 145 -3.95 13.55 13.35
CA LEU A 145 -5.35 13.97 13.34
C LEU A 145 -5.73 14.65 12.01
N LEU A 146 -4.86 15.52 11.48
CA LEU A 146 -5.06 16.15 10.18
C LEU A 146 -5.15 15.11 9.04
N LEU A 147 -4.22 14.15 9.00
CA LEU A 147 -4.19 13.10 7.98
C LEU A 147 -5.43 12.21 8.05
N LEU A 148 -5.84 11.80 9.26
CA LEU A 148 -7.04 10.99 9.48
C LEU A 148 -8.31 11.75 9.09
N ALA A 149 -8.41 13.04 9.40
CA ALA A 149 -9.56 13.86 9.02
C ALA A 149 -9.68 14.01 7.50
N MET A 150 -8.55 14.25 6.81
CA MET A 150 -8.53 14.33 5.35
C MET A 150 -8.85 12.98 4.69
N CYS A 151 -8.31 11.88 5.22
CA CYS A 151 -8.62 10.53 4.76
C CYS A 151 -10.10 10.20 4.92
N ALA A 152 -10.69 10.53 6.07
CA ALA A 152 -12.12 10.33 6.31
C ALA A 152 -12.98 11.14 5.32
N LEU A 153 -12.59 12.37 5.02
CA LEU A 153 -13.27 13.21 4.03
C LEU A 153 -13.17 12.64 2.61
N GLU A 154 -11.99 12.18 2.19
CA GLU A 154 -11.78 11.52 0.91
C GLU A 154 -12.66 10.27 0.78
N MET A 155 -12.60 9.38 1.78
CA MET A 155 -13.38 8.14 1.77
C MET A 155 -14.88 8.40 1.80
N ALA A 156 -15.34 9.40 2.56
CA ALA A 156 -16.75 9.80 2.58
C ALA A 156 -17.20 10.33 1.22
N ALA A 157 -16.36 11.14 0.54
CA ALA A 157 -16.66 11.65 -0.79
C ALA A 157 -16.77 10.49 -1.79
N MET A 158 -15.79 9.59 -1.84
CA MET A 158 -15.79 8.44 -2.76
C MET A 158 -16.96 7.49 -2.48
N ALA A 159 -17.23 7.17 -1.22
CA ALA A 159 -18.35 6.31 -0.83
C ALA A 159 -19.70 6.95 -1.18
N SER A 160 -19.85 8.27 -1.05
CA SER A 160 -21.08 8.97 -1.45
C SER A 160 -21.31 8.93 -2.96
N LEU A 161 -20.25 9.08 -3.77
CA LEU A 161 -20.33 8.97 -5.23
C LEU A 161 -20.71 7.55 -5.68
N VAL A 162 -20.14 6.53 -5.03
CA VAL A 162 -20.52 5.13 -5.26
C VAL A 162 -21.98 4.90 -4.85
N GLY A 163 -22.40 5.41 -3.68
CA GLY A 163 -23.79 5.29 -3.21
C GLY A 163 -24.80 5.94 -4.16
N VAL A 164 -24.49 7.13 -4.70
CA VAL A 164 -25.32 7.79 -5.72
C VAL A 164 -25.34 6.97 -7.01
N THR A 165 -24.21 6.41 -7.44
CA THR A 165 -24.15 5.56 -8.63
C THR A 165 -25.00 4.29 -8.47
N ILE A 166 -24.95 3.65 -7.30
CA ILE A 166 -25.78 2.48 -6.94
C ILE A 166 -27.27 2.84 -6.82
N GLY A 167 -27.61 3.98 -6.23
CA GLY A 167 -29.01 4.41 -6.14
C GLY A 167 -29.66 4.69 -7.50
N ASN A 168 -28.86 5.13 -8.49
CA ASN A 168 -29.35 5.37 -9.85
C ASN A 168 -29.27 4.12 -10.76
N LEU A 169 -28.63 3.03 -10.31
CA LEU A 169 -28.44 1.81 -11.09
C LEU A 169 -29.76 1.08 -11.40
N GLU A 170 -30.79 1.20 -10.57
CA GLU A 170 -32.12 0.62 -10.84
C GLU A 170 -32.81 1.23 -12.07
N HIS A 171 -32.41 2.45 -12.46
CA HIS A 171 -33.01 3.19 -13.57
C HIS A 171 -32.17 3.14 -14.86
N LEU A 172 -30.94 2.62 -14.80
CA LEU A 172 -30.05 2.53 -15.96
C LEU A 172 -30.23 1.18 -16.69
N PRO A 173 -30.32 1.18 -18.03
CA PRO A 173 -30.35 -0.07 -18.77
C PRO A 173 -28.98 -0.75 -18.71
N ILE A 174 -28.77 -1.66 -17.77
CA ILE A 174 -27.56 -2.50 -17.71
C ILE A 174 -27.56 -3.41 -18.94
N ALA A 175 -26.54 -3.25 -19.77
CA ALA A 175 -26.37 -4.06 -20.96
C ALA A 175 -25.31 -5.13 -20.68
N SER A 176 -25.78 -6.36 -20.58
CA SER A 176 -24.93 -7.53 -20.40
C SER A 176 -24.57 -8.10 -21.76
N THR A 177 -23.28 -8.11 -22.07
CA THR A 177 -22.78 -8.69 -23.33
C THR A 177 -22.18 -10.06 -23.05
N PRO A 178 -22.08 -10.96 -24.03
CA PRO A 178 -21.34 -12.22 -23.86
C PRO A 178 -19.87 -12.02 -23.51
N THR A 179 -19.39 -10.79 -23.66
CA THR A 179 -18.02 -10.38 -23.44
C THR A 179 -17.80 -9.64 -22.11
N GLY A 180 -18.84 -9.33 -21.32
CA GLY A 180 -18.72 -8.63 -20.04
C GLY A 180 -19.94 -7.76 -19.67
N CYS A 181 -19.91 -7.23 -18.46
CA CYS A 181 -20.89 -6.26 -17.94
C CYS A 181 -20.40 -4.84 -18.19
N TYR A 182 -21.29 -3.96 -18.67
CA TYR A 182 -20.96 -2.53 -18.81
C TYR A 182 -22.18 -1.66 -18.50
N TYR A 183 -21.91 -0.44 -18.01
CA TYR A 183 -22.94 0.57 -17.76
C TYR A 183 -23.35 1.25 -19.07
N ARG A 184 -24.64 1.31 -19.36
CA ARG A 184 -25.19 2.10 -20.48
C ARG A 184 -25.69 3.42 -19.89
N GLY A 185 -25.22 4.56 -20.40
CA GLY A 185 -25.61 5.88 -19.89
C GLY A 185 -24.91 6.29 -18.59
N LEU A 186 -23.70 5.77 -18.36
CA LEU A 186 -22.86 6.12 -17.21
C LEU A 186 -22.80 7.65 -17.05
N LEU A 187 -23.30 8.17 -15.92
CA LEU A 187 -23.30 9.61 -15.69
C LEU A 187 -21.87 10.13 -15.79
N GLU A 188 -21.68 11.30 -16.42
CA GLU A 188 -20.43 12.06 -16.35
C GLU A 188 -19.98 12.26 -14.88
N LEU A 189 -20.94 12.30 -13.94
CA LEU A 189 -20.67 12.35 -12.51
C LEU A 189 -19.86 11.16 -11.98
N SER A 190 -19.92 9.97 -12.59
CA SER A 190 -19.12 8.82 -12.16
C SER A 190 -17.61 9.06 -12.38
N ALA A 191 -17.23 9.89 -13.36
CA ALA A 191 -15.83 10.28 -13.55
C ALA A 191 -15.27 11.10 -12.37
N LEU A 192 -16.13 11.66 -11.51
CA LEU A 192 -15.72 12.36 -10.29
C LEU A 192 -15.16 11.42 -9.21
N PHE A 193 -15.28 10.10 -9.38
CA PHE A 193 -14.85 9.11 -8.38
C PHE A 193 -13.40 9.26 -7.92
N TRP A 194 -12.47 9.56 -8.84
CA TRP A 194 -11.05 9.75 -8.51
C TRP A 194 -10.67 11.20 -8.18
N VAL A 195 -11.61 12.15 -8.27
CA VAL A 195 -11.32 13.57 -7.98
C VAL A 195 -10.91 13.79 -6.52
N PRO A 196 -11.53 13.18 -5.50
CA PRO A 196 -11.06 13.30 -4.12
C PRO A 196 -9.59 12.89 -3.94
N GLY A 197 -9.18 11.75 -4.50
CA GLY A 197 -7.78 11.31 -4.50
C GLY A 197 -6.87 12.27 -5.29
N LEU A 198 -7.31 12.76 -6.45
CA LEU A 198 -6.55 13.76 -7.22
C LEU A 198 -6.29 15.07 -6.45
N ILE A 199 -7.15 15.43 -5.50
CA ILE A 199 -6.95 16.59 -4.63
C ILE A 199 -6.03 16.23 -3.45
N PHE A 200 -6.19 15.04 -2.88
CA PHE A 200 -5.47 14.66 -1.67
C PHE A 200 -4.00 14.29 -1.93
N GLU A 201 -3.70 13.65 -3.05
CA GLU A 201 -2.35 13.20 -3.42
C GLU A 201 -1.34 14.38 -3.50
N PRO A 202 -1.66 15.50 -4.16
CA PRO A 202 -0.84 16.71 -4.13
C PRO A 202 -0.64 17.27 -2.72
N ILE A 203 -1.65 17.20 -1.84
CA ILE A 203 -1.52 17.69 -0.45
C ILE A 203 -0.48 16.86 0.30
N LEU A 204 -0.54 15.52 0.22
CA LEU A 204 0.46 14.65 0.82
C LEU A 204 1.86 14.91 0.25
N CYS A 205 1.95 15.07 -1.07
CA CYS A 205 3.18 15.42 -1.77
C CYS A 205 3.78 16.74 -1.26
N ILE A 206 2.96 17.79 -1.12
CA ILE A 206 3.36 19.10 -0.61
C ILE A 206 3.81 19.00 0.86
N LEU A 207 3.14 18.22 1.70
CA LEU A 207 3.56 18.01 3.10
C LEU A 207 4.94 17.35 3.18
N VAL A 208 5.19 16.33 2.35
CA VAL A 208 6.49 15.68 2.26
C VAL A 208 7.55 16.66 1.78
N ILE A 209 7.26 17.45 0.75
CA ILE A 209 8.17 18.48 0.24
C ILE A 209 8.47 19.52 1.33
N TYR A 210 7.42 20.06 1.96
CA TYR A 210 7.56 21.08 2.98
C TYR A 210 8.48 20.63 4.12
N LYS A 211 8.28 19.41 4.63
CA LYS A 211 9.12 18.87 5.71
C LYS A 211 10.51 18.47 5.21
N ALA A 212 10.65 17.90 4.02
CA ALA A 212 11.95 17.50 3.46
C ALA A 212 12.87 18.69 3.13
N TRP A 213 12.32 19.81 2.68
CA TRP A 213 13.08 21.00 2.29
C TRP A 213 13.02 22.16 3.29
N SER A 214 12.35 22.00 4.43
CA SER A 214 12.33 23.03 5.48
C SER A 214 13.75 23.36 5.98
N PRO A 215 14.19 24.64 5.93
CA PRO A 215 15.52 25.06 6.42
C PRO A 215 15.72 24.79 7.91
N LYS A 216 14.63 24.70 8.66
CA LYS A 216 14.62 24.46 10.11
C LYS A 216 14.68 22.98 10.47
N ASN A 217 14.84 22.08 9.49
CA ASN A 217 14.80 20.64 9.75
C ASN A 217 16.20 20.13 10.17
N PRO A 218 16.46 19.87 11.47
CA PRO A 218 17.74 19.31 11.92
C PRO A 218 18.03 17.94 11.27
N SER A 219 16.99 17.24 10.81
CA SER A 219 17.04 15.96 10.10
C SER A 219 17.61 16.04 8.68
N ARG A 220 17.93 17.23 8.15
CA ARG A 220 18.70 17.37 6.88
C ARG A 220 20.11 16.75 7.00
N SER A 221 20.61 16.63 8.23
CA SER A 221 21.85 15.91 8.57
C SER A 221 21.73 14.39 8.49
N ILE A 222 20.51 13.84 8.38
CA ILE A 222 20.26 12.40 8.34
C ILE A 222 19.94 11.98 6.89
N PRO A 223 20.91 11.40 6.15
CA PRO A 223 20.72 11.01 4.75
C PRO A 223 19.55 10.03 4.54
N LEU A 224 19.19 9.26 5.57
CA LEU A 224 18.07 8.33 5.54
C LEU A 224 16.72 9.05 5.34
N VAL A 225 16.46 10.16 6.05
CA VAL A 225 15.17 10.88 5.99
C VAL A 225 14.96 11.52 4.61
N ALA A 226 16.00 12.17 4.07
CA ALA A 226 15.96 12.76 2.74
C ALA A 226 15.75 11.70 1.64
N THR A 227 16.41 10.54 1.77
CA THR A 227 16.26 9.45 0.80
C THR A 227 14.86 8.83 0.87
N VAL A 228 14.31 8.63 2.07
CA VAL A 228 12.93 8.14 2.26
C VAL A 228 11.90 9.11 1.69
N ALA A 229 12.10 10.42 1.87
CA ALA A 229 11.22 11.44 1.31
C ALA A 229 11.28 11.48 -0.23
N ARG A 230 12.49 11.41 -0.81
CA ARG A 230 12.67 11.35 -2.28
C ARG A 230 12.01 10.13 -2.89
N ASP A 231 12.20 8.96 -2.28
CA ASP A 231 11.56 7.74 -2.75
C ASP A 231 10.05 7.92 -2.74
N SER A 232 9.49 8.36 -1.60
CA SER A 232 8.05 8.60 -1.43
C SER A 232 7.49 9.59 -2.46
N LEU A 233 8.23 10.64 -2.83
CA LEU A 233 7.83 11.65 -3.82
C LEU A 233 7.61 11.05 -5.22
N LEU A 234 8.50 10.17 -5.67
CA LEU A 234 8.34 9.50 -6.96
C LEU A 234 7.06 8.67 -7.02
N TYR A 235 6.68 8.04 -5.89
CA TYR A 235 5.44 7.30 -5.78
C TYR A 235 4.22 8.22 -5.84
N PHE A 236 4.20 9.35 -5.12
CA PHE A 236 3.10 10.31 -5.20
C PHE A 236 2.87 10.81 -6.63
N ILE A 237 3.94 11.13 -7.37
CA ILE A 237 3.86 11.58 -8.76
C ILE A 237 3.28 10.49 -9.67
N ALA A 238 3.75 9.24 -9.52
CA ALA A 238 3.27 8.12 -10.32
C ALA A 238 1.78 7.85 -10.07
N ILE A 239 1.35 7.79 -8.81
CA ILE A 239 -0.06 7.58 -8.44
C ILE A 239 -0.94 8.71 -8.99
N PHE A 240 -0.53 9.97 -8.79
CA PHE A 240 -1.24 11.13 -9.32
C PHE A 240 -1.41 11.05 -10.84
N ALA A 241 -0.34 10.70 -11.57
CA ALA A 241 -0.40 10.56 -13.03
C ALA A 241 -1.38 9.47 -13.47
N ILE A 242 -1.38 8.31 -12.79
CA ILE A 242 -2.30 7.21 -13.10
C ILE A 242 -3.75 7.62 -12.84
N LEU A 243 -4.04 8.22 -11.69
CA LEU A 243 -5.38 8.70 -11.35
C LEU A 243 -5.84 9.78 -12.33
N LEU A 244 -4.95 10.69 -12.72
CA LEU A 244 -5.26 11.77 -13.65
C LEU A 244 -5.59 11.22 -15.04
N CYS A 245 -4.74 10.35 -15.58
CA CYS A 245 -4.98 9.69 -16.86
C CYS A 245 -6.30 8.90 -16.84
N SER A 246 -6.59 8.21 -15.75
CA SER A 246 -7.80 7.39 -15.63
C SER A 246 -9.05 8.27 -15.57
N THR A 247 -9.02 9.38 -14.80
CA THR A 247 -10.10 10.38 -14.76
C THR A 247 -10.34 11.04 -16.10
N ILE A 248 -9.29 11.42 -16.83
CA ILE A 248 -9.41 12.04 -18.16
C ILE A 248 -10.04 11.05 -19.15
N ILE A 249 -9.57 9.79 -19.19
CA ILE A 249 -10.13 8.77 -20.07
C ILE A 249 -11.60 8.54 -19.76
N TRP A 250 -11.95 8.48 -18.47
CA TRP A 250 -13.34 8.34 -18.04
C TRP A 250 -14.20 9.52 -18.49
N ALA A 251 -13.76 10.76 -18.24
CA ALA A 251 -14.51 11.96 -18.54
C ALA A 251 -14.73 12.18 -20.04
N VAL A 252 -13.73 11.87 -20.87
CA VAL A 252 -13.81 12.12 -22.33
C VAL A 252 -14.46 10.95 -23.06
N ASN A 253 -14.09 9.70 -22.73
CA ASN A 253 -14.62 8.51 -23.40
C ASN A 253 -14.82 7.35 -22.40
N PRO A 254 -15.94 7.34 -21.65
CA PRO A 254 -16.19 6.36 -20.60
C PRO A 254 -16.13 4.90 -21.08
N THR A 255 -16.35 4.65 -22.38
CA THR A 255 -16.24 3.32 -23.00
C THR A 255 -14.87 2.66 -22.78
N TYR A 256 -13.79 3.43 -22.65
CA TYR A 256 -12.43 2.91 -22.47
C TYR A 256 -12.00 2.78 -21.00
N ILE A 257 -12.88 3.05 -20.04
CA ILE A 257 -12.57 2.95 -18.60
C ILE A 257 -12.01 1.57 -18.21
N ASN A 258 -12.58 0.52 -18.79
CA ASN A 258 -12.16 -0.88 -18.61
C ASN A 258 -10.71 -1.16 -19.01
N MET A 259 -10.09 -0.28 -19.81
CA MET A 259 -8.68 -0.36 -20.16
C MET A 259 -7.79 0.15 -19.02
N VAL A 260 -8.19 1.20 -18.30
CA VAL A 260 -7.36 1.85 -17.28
C VAL A 260 -7.60 1.32 -15.86
N MET A 261 -8.82 0.86 -15.56
CA MET A 261 -9.19 0.28 -14.25
C MET A 261 -8.20 -0.76 -13.68
N PRO A 262 -7.70 -1.77 -14.43
CA PRO A 262 -6.77 -2.72 -13.82
C PRO A 262 -5.44 -2.10 -13.38
N TRP A 263 -5.03 -0.98 -14.00
CA TRP A 263 -3.79 -0.29 -13.67
C TRP A 263 -3.89 0.54 -12.40
N SER A 264 -5.07 1.08 -12.08
CA SER A 264 -5.30 1.76 -10.80
C SER A 264 -5.26 0.80 -9.62
N ALA A 265 -5.35 -0.51 -9.85
CA ALA A 265 -5.10 -1.52 -8.83
C ALA A 265 -3.66 -2.07 -8.86
N ALA A 266 -3.14 -2.43 -10.04
CA ALA A 266 -1.83 -3.06 -10.16
C ALA A 266 -0.68 -2.12 -9.76
N LEU A 267 -0.68 -0.89 -10.25
CA LEU A 267 0.44 0.02 -10.06
C LEU A 267 0.59 0.47 -8.61
N PRO A 268 -0.47 0.90 -7.88
CA PRO A 268 -0.32 1.21 -6.47
C PRO A 268 0.15 0.02 -5.63
N SER A 269 -0.27 -1.20 -5.96
CA SER A 269 0.19 -2.42 -5.29
C SER A 269 1.70 -2.65 -5.49
N ILE A 270 2.19 -2.58 -6.73
CA ILE A 270 3.62 -2.72 -7.06
C ILE A 270 4.43 -1.63 -6.36
N LEU A 271 3.99 -0.39 -6.54
CA LEU A 271 4.65 0.80 -6.02
C LEU A 271 4.71 0.79 -4.50
N GLY A 272 3.58 0.52 -3.83
CA GLY A 272 3.50 0.40 -2.37
C GLY A 272 4.36 -0.73 -1.82
N SER A 273 4.37 -1.90 -2.48
CA SER A 273 5.19 -3.04 -2.08
C SER A 273 6.69 -2.74 -2.17
N ARG A 274 7.15 -2.19 -3.31
CA ARG A 274 8.55 -1.79 -3.51
C ARG A 274 8.98 -0.69 -2.55
N LEU A 275 8.11 0.27 -2.30
CA LEU A 275 8.33 1.35 -1.35
C LEU A 275 8.54 0.77 0.07
N LEU A 276 7.71 -0.18 0.51
CA LEU A 276 7.84 -0.87 1.81
C LEU A 276 9.13 -1.70 1.89
N LEU A 277 9.46 -2.46 0.85
CA LEU A 277 10.69 -3.27 0.79
C LEU A 277 11.94 -2.40 0.83
N ASN A 278 12.04 -1.36 0.00
CA ASN A 278 13.17 -0.42 -0.01
C ASN A 278 13.37 0.23 1.36
N MET A 279 12.28 0.47 2.09
CA MET A 279 12.34 1.01 3.44
C MET A 279 12.93 0.03 4.43
N ARG A 280 12.43 -1.21 4.44
CA ARG A 280 12.92 -2.26 5.33
C ARG A 280 14.37 -2.60 5.06
N GLU A 281 14.76 -2.64 3.78
CA GLU A 281 16.15 -2.85 3.38
C GLU A 281 17.07 -1.75 3.91
N LYS A 282 16.69 -0.48 3.78
CA LYS A 282 17.46 0.64 4.33
C LYS A 282 17.57 0.58 5.84
N VAL A 283 16.49 0.18 6.53
CA VAL A 283 16.49 -0.01 7.98
C VAL A 283 17.41 -1.17 8.38
N TYR A 284 17.35 -2.28 7.66
CA TYR A 284 18.21 -3.46 7.86
C TYR A 284 19.69 -3.13 7.64
N GLN A 285 20.02 -2.40 6.56
CA GLN A 285 21.38 -1.92 6.27
C GLN A 285 21.86 -0.89 7.29
N SER A 286 20.98 -0.04 7.79
CA SER A 286 21.30 0.84 8.92
C SER A 286 21.38 0.11 10.26
N GLY A 287 21.06 -1.18 10.31
CA GLY A 287 20.98 -2.02 11.50
C GLY A 287 22.34 -2.36 12.16
N GLU A 288 23.47 -2.09 11.51
CA GLU A 288 24.77 -2.03 12.22
C GLU A 288 24.97 -0.68 12.97
N MET A 289 24.10 0.30 12.76
CA MET A 289 24.19 1.64 13.35
C MET A 289 22.79 2.25 13.57
N LYS A 290 22.12 1.86 14.68
CA LYS A 290 21.00 2.54 15.38
C LYS A 290 19.62 1.86 15.32
N SER A 291 19.46 0.87 16.20
CA SER A 291 18.44 0.73 17.27
C SER A 291 17.26 1.72 17.40
N TYR A 292 17.35 2.99 16.97
CA TYR A 292 16.37 4.03 17.33
C TYR A 292 15.14 4.13 16.40
N ILE A 293 15.24 3.78 15.11
CA ILE A 293 14.10 3.87 14.18
C ILE A 293 13.26 2.58 14.19
N VAL A 294 13.89 1.43 14.48
CA VAL A 294 13.22 0.13 14.61
C VAL A 294 12.31 0.11 15.83
N GLU A 295 12.73 0.67 16.97
CA GLU A 295 11.86 0.87 18.15
C GLU A 295 10.68 1.80 17.85
N SER A 296 10.82 2.72 16.89
CA SER A 296 9.66 3.48 16.46
C SER A 296 8.62 2.52 15.84
N MET A 297 9.00 1.58 14.97
CA MET A 297 8.04 0.61 14.42
C MET A 297 7.72 -0.58 15.35
N GLN A 298 8.46 -0.73 16.45
CA GLN A 298 8.28 -1.77 17.46
C GLN A 298 8.10 -1.18 18.84
N GLN A 299 6.85 -0.98 19.27
CA GLN A 299 6.43 -1.23 20.66
C GLN A 299 4.90 -1.12 20.81
N THR A 300 4.24 -2.26 21.01
CA THR A 300 3.55 -2.48 22.29
C THR A 300 4.39 -3.48 23.07
N PRO A 301 4.57 -3.24 24.38
CA PRO A 301 3.76 -4.01 25.34
C PRO A 301 3.27 -3.14 26.50
N HIS A 302 1.97 -3.23 26.81
CA HIS A 302 1.56 -3.14 28.20
C HIS A 302 2.06 -4.41 28.88
N ASN A 303 2.94 -4.27 29.88
CA ASN A 303 3.00 -5.09 31.09
C ASN A 303 4.13 -4.57 31.99
N THR A 304 3.89 -3.43 32.64
CA THR A 304 4.61 -3.01 33.84
C THR A 304 3.92 -3.69 35.02
N LEU A 305 4.09 -5.01 35.18
CA LEU A 305 3.52 -5.74 36.32
C LEU A 305 4.36 -6.97 36.69
N SER A 306 5.66 -6.77 36.90
CA SER A 306 6.54 -7.82 37.45
C SER A 306 7.73 -7.30 38.27
N THR A 307 7.64 -6.12 38.88
CA THR A 307 8.69 -5.61 39.79
C THR A 307 8.14 -5.03 41.11
N LEU A 308 6.90 -5.36 41.49
CA LEU A 308 6.33 -5.06 42.82
C LEU A 308 6.13 -6.30 43.69
N MET A 309 6.94 -7.35 43.49
CA MET A 309 7.01 -8.48 44.41
C MET A 309 8.47 -8.74 44.77
N ASP A 310 9.04 -7.82 45.53
CA ASP A 310 10.14 -8.11 46.46
C ASP A 310 10.24 -6.92 47.42
N ASN A 311 9.27 -6.87 48.33
CA ASN A 311 9.37 -6.07 49.53
C ASN A 311 8.63 -6.82 50.63
N ASP A 312 9.32 -7.75 51.28
CA ASP A 312 9.04 -8.10 52.67
C ASP A 312 10.26 -8.75 53.33
N SER A 313 10.58 -8.23 54.53
CA SER A 313 11.55 -8.68 55.55
C SER A 313 13.04 -8.37 55.31
N VAL A 314 13.84 -7.82 56.23
CA VAL A 314 13.71 -7.51 57.66
C VAL A 314 14.90 -6.62 58.11
N THR A 315 14.63 -5.61 58.95
CA THR A 315 15.48 -4.87 59.94
C THR A 315 16.82 -4.16 59.58
N THR A 316 16.87 -2.87 59.94
CA THR A 316 18.01 -1.95 60.20
C THR A 316 18.74 -2.24 61.54
N PRO A 317 19.73 -1.46 62.05
CA PRO A 317 20.70 -0.51 61.44
C PRO A 317 22.16 -0.70 61.95
N THR A 318 23.16 -0.01 61.35
CA THR A 318 24.16 0.86 62.04
C THR A 318 25.29 1.33 61.10
N SER A 319 25.71 2.59 61.30
CA SER A 319 26.93 3.27 60.80
C SER A 319 27.84 3.53 62.03
N PRO A 320 29.03 4.19 62.02
CA PRO A 320 30.01 4.56 60.97
C PRO A 320 31.50 4.23 61.35
N LEU A 321 32.44 4.55 60.44
CA LEU A 321 33.83 5.03 60.65
C LEU A 321 34.89 4.17 61.42
N ARG A 322 36.03 3.88 60.75
CA ARG A 322 37.39 4.03 61.36
C ARG A 322 38.53 4.06 60.34
N HIS A 323 39.36 5.11 60.45
CA HIS A 323 40.84 5.22 60.39
C HIS A 323 41.68 3.98 59.97
N ALA A 324 42.90 4.05 59.44
CA ALA A 324 43.86 5.06 58.96
C ALA A 324 45.19 4.29 58.71
N HIS A 325 46.14 4.92 58.01
CA HIS A 325 47.61 4.67 58.13
C HIS A 325 48.15 3.38 57.44
N VAL A 326 49.32 3.28 56.79
CA VAL A 326 50.63 3.97 56.91
C VAL A 326 51.38 3.95 55.56
N GLU A 327 52.27 4.94 55.35
CA GLU A 327 53.27 5.12 54.29
C GLU A 327 54.38 4.04 54.19
N GLY A 328 55.11 4.02 53.07
CA GLY A 328 56.47 3.48 53.01
C GLY A 328 57.00 3.13 51.60
N ALA A 329 57.76 4.04 50.99
CA ALA A 329 58.72 3.78 49.89
C ALA A 329 60.16 3.74 50.48
N PRO A 330 61.30 3.64 49.73
CA PRO A 330 61.64 3.11 48.39
C PRO A 330 62.95 2.23 48.38
N ILE A 331 63.60 2.05 47.20
CA ILE A 331 65.04 1.68 46.89
C ILE A 331 65.30 0.18 46.61
N MET A 332 66.12 -0.33 45.65
CA MET A 332 66.81 0.07 44.40
C MET A 332 67.64 -1.15 43.88
N GLN A 333 67.86 -1.29 42.55
CA GLN A 333 68.92 -2.05 41.82
C GLN A 333 68.95 -3.60 41.93
N ASP A 334 69.31 -4.42 40.91
CA ASP A 334 70.33 -4.25 39.87
C ASP A 334 70.24 -5.31 38.74
N LEU A 335 70.99 -5.08 37.63
CA LEU A 335 71.42 -5.99 36.54
C LEU A 335 70.36 -6.40 35.49
N GLY A 336 70.48 -6.19 34.16
CA GLY A 336 71.63 -5.90 33.30
C GLY A 336 71.71 -6.95 32.19
N LEU A 337 71.39 -6.59 30.92
CA LEU A 337 72.10 -7.00 29.70
C LEU A 337 71.37 -6.53 28.41
N GLN A 338 72.17 -5.87 27.55
CA GLN A 338 71.85 -5.35 26.22
C GLN A 338 71.97 -6.43 25.13
N SER A 339 71.26 -6.24 24.00
CA SER A 339 71.77 -6.39 22.62
C SER A 339 70.62 -6.01 21.65
N GLU A 340 70.70 -4.83 21.02
CA GLU A 340 71.15 -4.58 19.63
C GLU A 340 70.06 -4.76 18.56
N SER A 341 69.73 -3.63 17.90
CA SER A 341 69.09 -3.53 16.58
C SER A 341 70.17 -3.67 15.48
N PRO A 342 69.83 -3.98 14.21
CA PRO A 342 69.71 -2.88 13.25
C PRO A 342 68.73 -3.08 12.05
N LYS A 343 68.14 -1.94 11.63
CA LYS A 343 68.01 -1.40 10.24
C LYS A 343 67.10 -2.05 9.16
N THR A 344 66.09 -1.24 8.78
CA THR A 344 65.76 -0.69 7.42
C THR A 344 66.11 -1.43 6.11
N SER A 345 65.10 -1.59 5.24
CA SER A 345 65.13 -1.52 3.75
C SER A 345 63.65 -1.47 3.27
N GLU A 346 63.09 -0.37 2.76
CA GLU A 346 63.09 0.14 1.36
C GLU A 346 63.02 -0.92 0.24
N GLY A 347 62.08 -0.70 -0.70
CA GLY A 347 62.16 -1.15 -2.10
C GLY A 347 60.91 -1.85 -2.65
N GLY A 348 60.18 -1.17 -3.56
CA GLY A 348 59.21 -1.78 -4.47
C GLY A 348 58.05 -0.90 -4.87
#